data_AF-A0A1I3ZNT9-F1
#
_entry.id   AF-A0A1I3ZNT9-F1
#
_cell.length_a   1.000
_cell.length_b   1.000
_cell.length_c   1.000
_cell.angle_alpha   90.00
_cell.angle_beta   90.00
_cell.angle_gamma   90.00
#
_symmetry.space_group_name_H-M   'P 1'
#
loop_
_entity.id
_entity.type
_entity.pdbx_description
1 polymer ?
#
loop_
_entity_poly.entity_id
_entity_poly.type
_entity_poly.pdbx_seq_one_letter_code
_entity_poly.pdbx_strand_id
1 'polypeptide(L)'
;MADGQGNWGRPVPLGQGGASEAAHFVAAPLLAGACIATVGVLGADAEKFRWPGPAMLLLTLAFAALVGSVQYGFHARRHLYSPADVETWHPPDSFRPSGELLRREQRRHFGEWLRLSRRAALTYNLGIALLGAGGALALAAPEGASFWHAACRWAASAVLAAGALAELEWTLREWWTRRALLRAARAGGGEDGRGEAGRREDRREGRDV
;
A
#
# COMPACT_ATOMS: atom_id res chain seq x y z
N MET A 1 40.13 -7.32 7.19
CA MET A 1 39.45 -6.34 6.34
C MET A 1 37.99 -6.27 6.76
N ALA A 2 37.68 -5.39 7.70
CA ALA A 2 36.35 -5.20 8.28
C ALA A 2 35.85 -3.77 8.01
N ASP A 3 36.17 -3.25 6.82
CA ASP A 3 35.84 -1.88 6.43
C ASP A 3 34.53 -1.87 5.67
N GLY A 4 33.49 -1.40 6.35
CA GLY A 4 32.28 -0.95 5.68
C GLY A 4 31.02 -1.75 6.00
N GLN A 5 30.64 -1.84 7.28
CA GLN A 5 29.21 -1.89 7.65
C GLN A 5 28.52 -0.54 7.31
N GLY A 6 28.71 -0.07 6.08
CA GLY A 6 28.09 1.14 5.56
C GLY A 6 26.57 0.96 5.57
N ASN A 7 25.88 1.95 6.13
CA ASN A 7 24.44 1.98 6.35
C ASN A 7 23.62 1.59 5.09
N TRP A 8 23.23 0.31 4.99
CA TRP A 8 22.28 -0.17 3.99
C TRP A 8 20.87 0.27 4.39
N GLY A 9 20.03 0.65 3.42
CA GLY A 9 18.64 1.00 3.69
C GLY A 9 17.89 -0.20 4.25
N ARG A 10 17.21 -0.05 5.39
CA ARG A 10 16.43 -1.10 6.05
C ARG A 10 14.94 -0.73 6.05
N PRO A 11 14.03 -1.71 5.87
CA PRO A 11 12.61 -1.47 6.06
C PRO A 11 12.34 -1.10 7.52
N VAL A 12 11.57 -0.04 7.75
CA VAL A 12 11.16 0.39 9.10
C VAL A 12 9.64 0.56 9.09
N PRO A 13 8.90 -0.13 9.97
CA PRO A 13 9.38 -1.08 10.99
C PRO A 13 9.95 -2.38 10.39
N LEU A 14 10.85 -3.05 11.12
CA LEU A 14 11.56 -4.24 10.61
C LEU A 14 10.61 -5.38 10.19
N GLY A 15 9.45 -5.52 10.85
CA GLY A 15 8.42 -6.49 10.49
C GLY A 15 7.57 -6.14 9.27
N GLN A 16 7.73 -4.94 8.70
CA GLN A 16 6.89 -4.47 7.60
C GLN A 16 6.98 -5.36 6.36
N GLY A 17 8.16 -5.91 6.06
CA GLY A 17 8.35 -6.81 4.92
C GLY A 17 7.46 -8.05 5.01
N GLY A 18 7.58 -8.80 6.10
CA GLY A 18 6.80 -10.03 6.32
C GLY A 18 5.29 -9.76 6.44
N ALA A 19 4.89 -8.69 7.13
CA ALA A 19 3.47 -8.31 7.20
C ALA A 19 2.88 -7.97 5.82
N SER A 20 3.64 -7.26 5.00
CA SER A 20 3.22 -6.91 3.63
C SER A 20 3.14 -8.14 2.74
N GLU A 21 4.04 -9.12 2.89
CA GLU A 21 3.98 -10.37 2.15
C GLU A 21 2.73 -11.19 2.49
N ALA A 22 2.43 -11.34 3.79
CA ALA A 22 1.24 -12.06 4.24
C ALA A 22 -0.05 -11.40 3.71
N ALA A 23 -0.16 -10.07 3.80
CA ALA A 23 -1.33 -9.35 3.30
C ALA A 23 -1.50 -9.51 1.78
N HIS A 24 -0.44 -9.28 1.00
CA HIS A 24 -0.54 -9.22 -0.45
C HIS A 24 -0.52 -10.59 -1.14
N PHE A 25 0.10 -11.62 -0.56
CA PHE A 25 0.22 -12.94 -1.21
C PHE A 25 -0.64 -14.03 -0.58
N VAL A 26 -1.22 -13.80 0.60
CA VAL A 26 -2.14 -14.77 1.24
C VAL A 26 -3.54 -14.18 1.32
N ALA A 27 -3.72 -13.05 2.01
CA ALA A 27 -5.06 -12.53 2.27
C ALA A 27 -5.72 -11.95 1.01
N ALA A 28 -5.01 -11.14 0.22
CA ALA A 28 -5.59 -10.47 -0.94
C ALA A 28 -6.17 -11.44 -2.00
N PRO A 29 -5.47 -12.52 -2.42
CA PRO A 29 -6.04 -13.49 -3.35
C PRO A 29 -7.28 -14.22 -2.81
N LEU A 30 -7.29 -14.59 -1.53
CA LEU A 30 -8.45 -15.26 -0.90
C LEU A 30 -9.68 -14.36 -0.90
N LEU A 31 -9.50 -13.10 -0.50
CA LEU A 31 -10.58 -12.11 -0.49
C LEU A 31 -11.04 -11.77 -1.91
N ALA A 32 -10.14 -11.71 -2.87
CA ALA A 32 -10.49 -11.54 -4.28
C ALA A 32 -11.36 -12.71 -4.79
N GLY A 33 -10.99 -13.95 -4.43
CA GLY A 33 -11.81 -15.13 -4.70
C GLY A 33 -13.21 -15.04 -4.07
N ALA A 34 -13.29 -14.61 -2.81
CA ALA A 34 -14.58 -14.39 -2.13
C ALA A 34 -15.43 -13.31 -2.81
N CYS A 35 -14.82 -12.24 -3.33
CA CYS A 35 -15.53 -11.22 -4.11
C CYS A 35 -16.21 -11.83 -5.35
N ILE A 36 -15.47 -12.58 -6.17
CA ILE A 36 -16.00 -13.17 -7.40
C ILE A 36 -17.06 -14.23 -7.10
N ALA A 37 -16.85 -15.07 -6.09
CA ALA A 37 -17.84 -16.04 -5.65
C ALA A 37 -19.16 -15.36 -5.24
N THR A 38 -19.08 -14.27 -4.48
CA THR A 38 -20.25 -13.49 -4.04
C THR A 38 -20.94 -12.82 -5.22
N VAL A 39 -20.18 -12.28 -6.19
CA VAL A 39 -20.74 -11.72 -7.44
C VAL A 39 -21.50 -12.80 -8.22
N GLY A 40 -20.97 -14.03 -8.29
CA GLY A 40 -21.66 -15.15 -8.93
C GLY A 40 -23.00 -15.48 -8.27
N VAL A 41 -23.06 -15.52 -6.93
CA VAL A 41 -24.30 -15.74 -6.18
C VAL A 41 -25.30 -14.61 -6.41
N LEU A 42 -24.85 -13.35 -6.32
CA LEU A 42 -25.71 -12.18 -6.58
C LEU A 42 -26.24 -12.15 -8.01
N GLY A 43 -25.45 -12.60 -8.98
CA GLY A 43 -25.87 -12.68 -10.38
C GLY A 43 -26.86 -13.81 -10.66
N ALA A 44 -26.74 -14.94 -9.95
CA ALA A 44 -27.62 -16.10 -10.14
C ALA A 44 -29.02 -15.90 -9.53
N ASP A 45 -29.11 -15.14 -8.43
CA ASP A 45 -30.32 -14.97 -7.61
C ASP A 45 -30.65 -13.48 -7.37
N ALA A 46 -30.44 -12.62 -8.38
CA ALA A 46 -30.48 -11.16 -8.21
C ALA A 46 -31.80 -10.64 -7.60
N GLU A 47 -32.93 -11.28 -7.92
CA GLU A 47 -34.26 -10.95 -7.41
C GLU A 47 -34.43 -11.16 -5.90
N LYS A 48 -33.55 -11.93 -5.26
CA LYS A 48 -33.56 -12.17 -3.80
C LYS A 48 -32.86 -11.06 -3.01
N PHE A 49 -32.22 -10.11 -3.70
CA PHE A 49 -31.43 -9.05 -3.09
C PHE A 49 -32.07 -7.69 -3.29
N ARG A 50 -31.92 -6.81 -2.30
CA ARG A 50 -32.45 -5.43 -2.37
C ARG A 50 -31.72 -4.60 -3.44
N TRP A 51 -30.40 -4.73 -3.51
CA TRP A 51 -29.53 -3.91 -4.38
C TRP A 51 -28.42 -4.73 -5.05
N PRO A 52 -28.77 -5.75 -5.87
CA PRO A 52 -27.78 -6.65 -6.47
C PRO A 52 -26.79 -5.91 -7.37
N GLY A 53 -27.26 -4.99 -8.22
CA GLY A 53 -26.41 -4.25 -9.16
C GLY A 53 -25.29 -3.45 -8.48
N PRO A 54 -25.60 -2.50 -7.58
CA PRO A 54 -24.60 -1.76 -6.82
C PRO A 54 -23.66 -2.65 -6.00
N ALA A 55 -24.19 -3.71 -5.37
CA ALA A 55 -23.38 -4.67 -4.62
C ALA A 55 -22.36 -5.38 -5.52
N MET A 56 -22.78 -5.88 -6.69
CA MET A 56 -21.90 -6.52 -7.67
C MET A 56 -20.82 -5.56 -8.18
N LEU A 57 -21.17 -4.30 -8.44
CA LEU A 57 -20.20 -3.28 -8.88
C LEU A 57 -19.12 -3.07 -7.82
N LEU A 58 -19.52 -2.87 -6.55
CA LEU A 58 -18.57 -2.66 -5.46
C LEU A 58 -17.67 -3.88 -5.22
N LEU A 59 -18.24 -5.10 -5.27
CA LEU A 59 -17.47 -6.33 -5.13
C LEU A 59 -16.50 -6.55 -6.29
N THR A 60 -16.88 -6.16 -7.52
CA THR A 60 -16.00 -6.23 -8.70
C THR A 60 -14.86 -5.22 -8.58
N LEU A 61 -15.13 -4.00 -8.11
CA LEU A 61 -14.10 -3.01 -7.82
C LEU A 61 -13.17 -3.47 -6.68
N ALA A 62 -13.73 -4.12 -5.65
CA ALA A 62 -12.97 -4.71 -4.56
C ALA A 62 -12.01 -5.79 -5.10
N PHE A 63 -12.50 -6.71 -5.94
CA PHE A 63 -11.68 -7.69 -6.62
C PHE A 63 -10.53 -7.04 -7.39
N ALA A 64 -10.81 -6.04 -8.23
CA ALA A 64 -9.78 -5.37 -9.02
C ALA A 64 -8.74 -4.66 -8.14
N ALA A 65 -9.16 -4.04 -7.03
CA ALA A 65 -8.26 -3.39 -6.09
C ALA A 65 -7.37 -4.41 -5.34
N LEU A 66 -7.92 -5.55 -4.92
CA LEU A 66 -7.18 -6.63 -4.28
C LEU A 66 -6.17 -7.27 -5.23
N VAL A 67 -6.55 -7.54 -6.49
CA VAL A 67 -5.60 -8.01 -7.52
C VAL A 67 -4.52 -6.95 -7.77
N GLY A 68 -4.89 -5.68 -7.86
CA GLY A 68 -3.93 -4.58 -7.95
C GLY A 68 -2.93 -4.58 -6.79
N SER A 69 -3.37 -4.90 -5.57
CA SER A 69 -2.50 -5.04 -4.40
C SER A 69 -1.47 -6.16 -4.57
N VAL A 70 -1.90 -7.33 -5.04
CA VAL A 70 -0.99 -8.46 -5.36
C VAL A 70 0.05 -8.03 -6.38
N GLN A 71 -0.36 -7.37 -7.46
CA GLN A 71 0.54 -6.93 -8.54
C GLN A 71 1.57 -5.90 -8.04
N TYR A 72 1.13 -4.92 -7.25
CA TYR A 72 2.06 -3.97 -6.63
C TYR A 72 2.99 -4.63 -5.62
N GLY A 73 2.50 -5.60 -4.83
CA GLY A 73 3.30 -6.39 -3.90
C GLY A 73 4.39 -7.18 -4.61
N PHE A 74 4.04 -7.85 -5.71
CA PHE A 74 4.98 -8.58 -6.57
C PHE A 74 6.07 -7.65 -7.13
N HIS A 75 5.67 -6.52 -7.71
CA HIS A 75 6.62 -5.54 -8.23
C HIS A 75 7.42 -4.83 -7.15
N ALA A 76 6.93 -4.73 -5.92
CA ALA A 76 7.71 -4.23 -4.79
C ALA A 76 8.79 -5.25 -4.43
N ARG A 77 8.42 -6.54 -4.33
CA ARG A 77 9.32 -7.60 -3.85
C ARG A 77 10.61 -7.71 -4.64
N ARG A 78 10.56 -7.52 -5.97
CA ARG A 78 11.75 -7.55 -6.84
C ARG A 78 12.83 -6.51 -6.48
N HIS A 79 12.45 -5.45 -5.76
CA HIS A 79 13.34 -4.34 -5.38
C HIS A 79 13.87 -4.44 -3.95
N LEU A 80 13.41 -5.43 -3.18
CA LEU A 80 13.85 -5.65 -1.81
C LEU A 80 14.84 -6.81 -1.75
N TYR A 81 16.11 -6.47 -1.56
CA TYR A 81 17.21 -7.40 -1.39
C TYR A 81 18.14 -6.97 -0.26
N SER A 82 18.81 -7.95 0.33
CA SER A 82 19.73 -7.81 1.45
C SER A 82 21.19 -7.73 0.98
N PRO A 83 22.12 -7.30 1.85
CA PRO A 83 23.55 -7.36 1.55
C PRO A 83 24.04 -8.79 1.23
N ALA A 84 23.44 -9.80 1.86
CA ALA A 84 23.78 -11.21 1.61
C ALA A 84 23.36 -11.66 0.20
N ASP A 85 22.23 -11.15 -0.32
CA ASP A 85 21.81 -11.40 -1.70
C ASP A 85 22.84 -10.82 -2.68
N VAL A 86 23.35 -9.61 -2.40
CA VAL A 86 24.38 -8.96 -3.23
C VAL A 86 25.69 -9.73 -3.20
N GLU A 87 26.11 -10.25 -2.04
CA GLU A 87 27.30 -11.11 -1.91
C GLU A 87 27.14 -12.42 -2.68
N THR A 88 25.92 -12.97 -2.69
CA THR A 88 25.60 -14.18 -3.47
C THR A 88 25.66 -13.91 -4.98
N TRP A 89 25.16 -12.75 -5.44
CA TRP A 89 25.18 -12.37 -6.86
C TRP A 89 26.55 -11.90 -7.36
N HIS A 90 27.38 -11.35 -6.48
CA HIS A 90 28.75 -10.88 -6.78
C HIS A 90 29.77 -11.52 -5.84
N PRO A 91 30.17 -12.78 -6.09
CA PRO A 91 31.21 -13.46 -5.32
C PRO A 91 32.53 -12.67 -5.32
N PRO A 92 33.37 -12.81 -4.28
CA PRO A 92 34.64 -12.08 -4.16
C PRO A 92 35.58 -12.20 -5.36
N ASP A 93 35.53 -13.35 -6.05
CA ASP A 93 36.39 -13.67 -7.20
C ASP A 93 35.82 -13.16 -8.55
N SER A 94 34.66 -12.49 -8.53
CA SER A 94 33.99 -11.93 -9.71
C SER A 94 34.18 -10.42 -9.83
N PHE A 95 33.91 -9.86 -11.00
CA PHE A 95 33.85 -8.41 -11.17
C PHE A 95 32.77 -7.81 -10.25
N ARG A 96 33.20 -7.08 -9.22
CA ARG A 96 32.33 -6.45 -8.25
C ARG A 96 32.32 -4.93 -8.46
N PRO A 97 31.15 -4.31 -8.70
CA PRO A 97 31.04 -2.86 -8.71
C PRO A 97 31.49 -2.26 -7.37
N SER A 98 31.91 -1.00 -7.36
CA SER A 98 32.35 -0.35 -6.12
C SER A 98 31.24 -0.38 -5.07
N GLY A 99 31.61 -0.55 -3.79
CA GLY A 99 30.64 -0.61 -2.69
C GLY A 99 29.78 0.66 -2.57
N GLU A 100 30.29 1.81 -3.04
CA GLU A 100 29.51 3.05 -3.11
C GLU A 100 28.43 3.01 -4.19
N LEU A 101 28.74 2.47 -5.37
CA LEU A 101 27.77 2.31 -6.45
C LEU A 101 26.65 1.36 -6.04
N LEU A 102 26.98 0.21 -5.44
CA LEU A 102 26.00 -0.76 -4.94
C LEU A 102 25.07 -0.14 -3.88
N ARG A 103 25.61 0.68 -2.98
CA ARG A 103 24.79 1.41 -1.97
C ARG A 103 23.89 2.45 -2.62
N ARG A 104 24.36 3.16 -3.66
CA ARG A 104 23.55 4.13 -4.40
C ARG A 104 22.39 3.44 -5.13
N GLU A 105 22.66 2.32 -5.79
CA GLU A 105 21.64 1.50 -6.44
C GLU A 105 20.63 0.94 -5.44
N GLN A 106 21.10 0.42 -4.30
CA GLN A 106 20.19 -0.09 -3.27
C GLN A 106 19.28 0.98 -2.71
N ARG A 107 19.79 2.20 -2.45
CA ARG A 107 18.93 3.31 -2.02
C ARG A 107 17.84 3.65 -3.05
N ARG A 108 18.17 3.57 -4.34
CA ARG A 108 17.20 3.79 -5.42
C ARG A 108 16.14 2.69 -5.42
N HIS A 109 16.54 1.42 -5.42
CA HIS A 109 15.61 0.29 -5.40
C HIS A 109 14.76 0.26 -4.14
N PHE A 110 15.33 0.57 -2.97
CA PHE A 110 14.59 0.71 -1.72
C PHE A 110 13.53 1.82 -1.80
N GLY A 111 13.84 2.94 -2.46
CA GLY A 111 12.87 4.00 -2.73
C GLY A 111 11.74 3.57 -3.68
N GLU A 112 12.02 2.69 -4.65
CA GLU A 112 11.00 2.11 -5.53
C GLU A 112 10.14 1.08 -4.80
N TRP A 113 10.75 0.20 -4.01
CA TRP A 113 10.06 -0.73 -3.10
C TRP A 113 9.06 0.03 -2.22
N LEU A 114 9.51 1.09 -1.53
CA LEU A 114 8.65 1.85 -0.63
C LEU A 114 7.44 2.47 -1.35
N ARG A 115 7.61 2.96 -2.58
CA ARG A 115 6.50 3.49 -3.38
C ARG A 115 5.50 2.42 -3.76
N LEU A 116 5.98 1.26 -4.22
CA LEU A 116 5.12 0.15 -4.64
C LEU A 116 4.43 -0.51 -3.46
N SER A 117 5.13 -0.75 -2.34
CA SER A 117 4.52 -1.25 -1.11
C SER A 117 3.41 -0.33 -0.58
N ARG A 118 3.59 0.99 -0.68
CA ARG A 118 2.53 1.94 -0.32
C ARG A 118 1.32 1.86 -1.24
N ARG A 119 1.53 1.67 -2.55
CA ARG A 119 0.43 1.46 -3.50
C ARG A 119 -0.29 0.15 -3.23
N ALA A 120 0.46 -0.91 -2.95
CA ALA A 120 -0.08 -2.22 -2.60
C ALA A 120 -0.97 -2.16 -1.34
N ALA A 121 -0.49 -1.49 -0.28
CA ALA A 121 -1.27 -1.28 0.94
C ALA A 121 -2.53 -0.43 0.69
N LEU A 122 -2.42 0.65 -0.10
CA LEU A 122 -3.56 1.50 -0.43
C LEU A 122 -4.64 0.71 -1.18
N THR A 123 -4.26 -0.06 -2.20
CA THR A 123 -5.22 -0.85 -2.98
C THR A 123 -5.78 -2.02 -2.19
N TYR A 124 -4.99 -2.60 -1.27
CA TYR A 124 -5.48 -3.60 -0.32
C TYR A 124 -6.61 -3.03 0.54
N ASN A 125 -6.33 -1.94 1.27
CA ASN A 125 -7.31 -1.34 2.18
C ASN A 125 -8.56 -0.85 1.43
N LEU A 126 -8.37 -0.25 0.24
CA LEU A 126 -9.50 0.12 -0.61
C LEU A 126 -10.34 -1.09 -1.01
N GLY A 127 -9.69 -2.21 -1.35
CA GLY A 127 -10.33 -3.49 -1.60
C GLY A 127 -11.16 -3.99 -0.42
N ILE A 128 -10.62 -3.93 0.81
CA ILE A 128 -11.34 -4.29 2.04
C ILE A 128 -12.57 -3.39 2.26
N ALA A 129 -12.41 -2.07 2.14
CA ALA A 129 -13.51 -1.13 2.32
C ALA A 129 -14.63 -1.35 1.28
N LEU A 130 -14.26 -1.56 0.02
CA LEU A 130 -15.22 -1.87 -1.06
C LEU A 130 -15.91 -3.22 -0.86
N LEU A 131 -15.17 -4.24 -0.40
CA LEU A 131 -15.73 -5.55 -0.06
C LEU A 131 -16.76 -5.42 1.06
N GLY A 132 -16.43 -4.71 2.14
CA GLY A 132 -17.36 -4.45 3.24
C GLY A 132 -18.60 -3.69 2.78
N ALA A 133 -18.43 -2.63 1.96
CA ALA A 133 -19.56 -1.87 1.41
C ALA A 133 -20.43 -2.70 0.47
N GLY A 134 -19.83 -3.47 -0.43
CA GLY A 134 -20.54 -4.38 -1.34
C GLY A 134 -21.30 -5.47 -0.58
N GLY A 135 -20.67 -6.06 0.43
CA GLY A 135 -21.29 -7.02 1.35
C GLY A 135 -22.44 -6.41 2.16
N ALA A 136 -22.30 -5.17 2.64
CA ALA A 136 -23.37 -4.46 3.34
C ALA A 136 -24.61 -4.28 2.46
N LEU A 137 -24.43 -3.90 1.18
CA LEU A 137 -25.52 -3.80 0.22
C LEU A 137 -26.12 -5.17 -0.12
N ALA A 138 -25.28 -6.20 -0.28
CA ALA A 138 -25.71 -7.57 -0.52
C ALA A 138 -26.55 -8.13 0.64
N LEU A 139 -26.24 -7.76 1.89
CA LEU A 139 -26.96 -8.23 3.07
C LEU A 139 -28.16 -7.38 3.45
N ALA A 140 -28.39 -6.22 2.82
CA ALA A 140 -29.59 -5.42 3.07
C ALA A 140 -30.87 -6.26 2.88
N ALA A 141 -31.87 -6.05 3.73
CA ALA A 141 -33.08 -6.87 3.73
C ALA A 141 -33.89 -6.65 2.42
N PRO A 142 -34.25 -7.72 1.70
CA PRO A 142 -35.13 -7.60 0.54
C PRO A 142 -36.53 -7.16 0.97
N GLU A 143 -37.29 -6.61 0.03
CA GLU A 143 -38.67 -6.19 0.28
C GLU A 143 -39.55 -7.42 0.54
N GLY A 144 -40.46 -7.32 1.51
CA GLY A 144 -41.32 -8.44 1.90
C GLY A 144 -40.68 -9.51 2.79
N ALA A 145 -39.43 -9.32 3.25
CA ALA A 145 -38.83 -10.21 4.25
C ALA A 145 -39.62 -10.22 5.58
N SER A 146 -39.68 -11.37 6.24
CA SER A 146 -40.26 -11.46 7.59
C SER A 146 -39.48 -10.58 8.57
N PHE A 147 -40.16 -10.09 9.62
CA PHE A 147 -39.57 -9.15 10.58
C PHE A 147 -38.21 -9.63 11.12
N TRP A 148 -38.13 -10.88 11.58
CA TRP A 148 -36.90 -11.43 12.15
C TRP A 148 -35.78 -11.58 11.12
N HIS A 149 -36.12 -12.01 9.89
CA HIS A 149 -35.15 -12.14 8.81
C HIS A 149 -34.60 -10.77 8.39
N ALA A 150 -35.49 -9.77 8.26
CA ALA A 150 -35.10 -8.41 7.93
C ALA A 150 -34.21 -7.79 9.01
N ALA A 151 -34.53 -7.99 10.29
CA ALA A 151 -33.74 -7.50 11.41
C ALA A 151 -32.30 -8.05 11.40
N CYS A 152 -32.14 -9.38 11.26
CA CYS A 152 -30.82 -10.00 11.18
C CYS A 152 -30.00 -9.50 9.98
N ARG A 153 -30.66 -9.32 8.82
CA ARG A 153 -30.02 -8.80 7.60
C ARG A 153 -29.55 -7.36 7.75
N TRP A 154 -30.37 -6.50 8.33
CA TRP A 154 -29.98 -5.12 8.63
C TRP A 154 -28.87 -5.03 9.67
N ALA A 155 -28.90 -5.88 10.70
CA ALA A 155 -27.81 -5.95 11.67
C ALA A 155 -26.48 -6.34 11.00
N ALA A 156 -26.47 -7.39 10.18
CA ALA A 156 -25.27 -7.81 9.45
C ALA A 156 -24.79 -6.74 8.45
N SER A 157 -25.72 -6.09 7.74
CA SER A 157 -25.43 -4.97 6.85
C SER A 157 -24.79 -3.80 7.61
N ALA A 158 -25.32 -3.44 8.78
CA ALA A 158 -24.78 -2.36 9.62
C ALA A 158 -23.37 -2.67 10.13
N VAL A 159 -23.09 -3.92 10.53
CA VAL A 159 -21.75 -4.35 10.96
C VAL A 159 -20.74 -4.21 9.82
N LEU A 160 -21.08 -4.69 8.62
CA LEU A 160 -20.20 -4.55 7.45
C LEU A 160 -20.00 -3.09 7.04
N ALA A 161 -21.05 -2.28 7.07
CA ALA A 161 -20.97 -0.85 6.78
C ALA A 161 -20.06 -0.13 7.78
N ALA A 162 -20.20 -0.41 9.08
CA ALA A 162 -19.34 0.16 10.12
C ALA A 162 -17.88 -0.24 9.93
N GLY A 163 -17.60 -1.52 9.64
CA GLY A 163 -16.25 -1.99 9.34
C GLY A 163 -15.65 -1.31 8.10
N ALA A 164 -16.42 -1.20 7.01
CA ALA A 164 -15.98 -0.52 5.79
C ALA A 164 -15.65 0.96 6.02
N LEU A 165 -16.47 1.66 6.81
CA LEU A 165 -16.25 3.06 7.18
C LEU A 165 -14.99 3.23 8.04
N ALA A 166 -14.79 2.34 9.03
CA ALA A 166 -13.60 2.37 9.87
C ALA A 166 -12.31 2.18 9.05
N GLU A 167 -12.31 1.23 8.11
CA GLU A 167 -11.17 0.98 7.21
C GLU A 167 -10.89 2.16 6.26
N LEU A 168 -11.96 2.76 5.73
CA LEU A 168 -11.86 3.93 4.87
C LEU A 168 -11.30 5.13 5.64
N GLU A 169 -11.82 5.39 6.84
CA GLU A 169 -11.35 6.46 7.72
C GLU A 169 -9.86 6.28 8.06
N TRP A 170 -9.47 5.08 8.48
CA TRP A 170 -8.09 4.76 8.79
C TRP A 170 -7.16 5.04 7.59
N THR A 171 -7.53 4.54 6.42
CA THR A 171 -6.76 4.69 5.18
C THR A 171 -6.64 6.15 4.77
N LEU A 172 -7.72 6.92 4.88
CA LEU A 172 -7.71 8.35 4.61
C LEU A 172 -6.78 9.08 5.59
N ARG A 173 -6.91 8.85 6.90
CA ARG A 173 -6.05 9.47 7.92
C ARG A 173 -4.56 9.20 7.68
N GLU A 174 -4.20 7.96 7.36
CA GLU A 174 -2.82 7.58 7.03
C GLU A 174 -2.31 8.30 5.77
N TRP A 175 -3.17 8.45 4.77
CA TRP A 175 -2.82 9.16 3.54
C TRP A 175 -2.66 10.68 3.75
N TRP A 176 -3.55 11.29 4.52
CA TRP A 176 -3.53 12.72 4.85
C TRP A 176 -2.29 13.10 5.65
N THR A 177 -2.00 12.36 6.73
CA THR A 177 -0.80 12.59 7.58
C THR A 177 0.49 12.51 6.76
N ARG A 178 0.60 11.52 5.87
CA ARG A 178 1.77 11.38 4.97
C ARG A 178 1.89 12.53 3.97
N ARG A 179 0.77 12.97 3.39
CA ARG A 179 0.77 14.13 2.48
C ARG A 179 1.18 15.42 3.20
N ALA A 180 0.72 15.62 4.43
CA ALA A 180 1.09 16.77 5.23
C ALA A 180 2.60 16.80 5.51
N LEU A 181 3.18 15.67 5.92
CA LEU A 181 4.63 15.56 6.16
C LEU A 181 5.47 15.83 4.91
N LEU A 182 5.04 15.31 3.75
CA LEU A 182 5.74 15.57 2.48
C LEU A 182 5.66 17.04 2.05
N ARG A 183 4.56 17.74 2.35
CA ARG A 183 4.42 19.18 2.10
C ARG A 183 5.33 19.98 3.02
N ALA A 184 5.38 19.64 4.31
CA ALA A 184 6.25 20.29 5.29
C ALA A 184 7.74 20.13 4.93
N ALA A 185 8.18 18.93 4.54
CA ALA A 185 9.57 18.68 4.13
C ALA A 185 9.97 19.47 2.86
N ARG A 186 9.04 19.66 1.92
CA ARG A 186 9.28 20.49 0.73
C ARG A 186 9.34 21.99 1.04
N ALA A 187 8.57 22.45 2.03
CA ALA A 187 8.61 23.84 2.49
C ALA A 187 9.93 24.16 3.22
N GLY A 188 10.39 23.28 4.12
CA GLY A 188 11.63 23.50 4.88
C GLY A 188 12.91 23.40 4.03
N GLY A 189 12.93 22.57 2.99
CA GLY A 189 14.09 22.45 2.10
C GLY A 189 14.34 23.66 1.19
N GLY A 190 13.42 24.63 1.11
CA GLY A 190 13.56 25.84 0.31
C GLY A 190 14.35 26.96 0.99
N GLU A 191 14.46 26.94 2.32
CA GLU A 191 15.16 28.01 3.08
C GLU A 191 16.66 27.74 3.21
N ASP A 192 17.10 26.48 3.39
CA ASP A 192 18.52 26.12 3.48
C ASP A 192 19.30 26.36 2.17
N GLY A 193 18.63 26.24 1.02
CA GLY A 193 19.26 26.47 -0.30
C GLY A 193 19.56 27.94 -0.59
N ARG A 194 18.87 28.90 0.04
CA ARG A 194 19.13 30.34 -0.12
C ARG A 194 20.32 30.81 0.73
N GLY A 195 20.55 30.20 1.89
CA GLY A 195 21.68 30.52 2.77
C GLY A 195 23.04 30.10 2.20
N GLU A 196 23.12 28.97 1.50
CA GLU A 196 24.37 28.52 0.88
C GLU A 196 24.74 29.26 -0.41
N ALA A 197 23.75 29.76 -1.16
CA ALA A 197 23.98 30.59 -2.33
C ALA A 197 24.61 31.94 -1.94
N GLY A 198 24.08 32.61 -0.91
CA GLY A 198 24.63 33.87 -0.40
C GLY A 198 26.04 33.73 0.20
N ARG A 199 26.32 32.63 0.93
CA ARG A 199 27.67 32.38 1.48
C ARG A 199 28.73 32.08 0.42
N ARG A 200 28.36 31.61 -0.77
CA ARG A 200 29.32 31.39 -1.87
C ARG A 200 29.67 32.69 -2.60
N GLU A 201 28.78 33.67 -2.56
CA GLU A 201 28.98 34.99 -3.15
C GLU A 201 29.92 35.83 -2.28
N ASP A 202 29.68 35.90 -0.97
CA ASP A 202 30.57 36.56 0.00
C ASP A 202 32.01 35.98 0.01
N ARG A 203 32.15 34.68 -0.24
CA ARG A 203 33.48 34.03 -0.26
C ARG A 203 34.26 34.27 -1.55
N ARG A 204 33.62 34.80 -2.59
CA ARG A 204 34.30 35.20 -3.83
C ARG A 204 34.78 36.64 -3.75
N GLU A 205 34.03 37.55 -3.12
CA GLU A 205 34.46 38.95 -2.98
C GLU A 205 35.64 39.14 -2.01
N GLY A 206 35.81 38.28 -1.02
CA GLY A 206 36.94 38.36 -0.08
C GLY A 206 38.28 37.81 -0.58
N ARG A 207 38.43 37.47 -1.87
CA ARG A 207 39.68 36.89 -2.43
C ARG A 207 40.41 37.83 -3.40
N ASP A 208 39.84 39.00 -3.69
CA ASP A 208 40.39 39.97 -4.66
C ASP A 208 40.98 41.25 -3.99
N VAL A 209 41.40 41.17 -2.73
CA VAL A 209 42.14 42.23 -2.00
C VAL A 209 43.43 41.67 -1.44
#